data_AF-A0A497FJE3-F1
#
_entry.id   AF-A0A497FJE3-F1
#
_cell.length_a   1.000
_cell.length_b   1.000
_cell.length_c   1.000
_cell.angle_alpha   90.00
_cell.angle_beta   90.00
_cell.angle_gamma   90.00
#
_symmetry.space_group_name_H-M   'P 1'
#
loop_
_entity.id
_entity.type
_entity.pdbx_description
1 polymer ?
#
loop_
_entity_poly.entity_id
_entity_poly.type
_entity_poly.pdbx_seq_one_letter_code
_entity_poly.pdbx_strand_id
1 'polypeptide(L)' 'MMDKIKLPKFKPESDLKFSQVVKKLRYCRNVSPSEISLHELSKVLYAIQGVSGGSFWVKARTIPSAGATYPLDV' A
#
# COMPACT_ATOMS: atom_id res chain seq x y z
N MET A 1 -7.20 -23.93 10.89
CA MET A 1 -7.04 -22.48 11.19
C MET A 1 -5.79 -21.99 10.49
N MET A 2 -5.97 -21.42 9.30
CA MET A 2 -4.91 -20.70 8.59
C MET A 2 -5.29 -19.23 8.64
N ASP A 3 -5.45 -18.70 9.86
CA ASP A 3 -6.25 -17.48 10.09
C ASP A 3 -5.47 -16.19 9.77
N LYS A 4 -4.19 -16.30 9.39
CA LYS A 4 -3.32 -15.18 9.05
C LYS A 4 -2.35 -15.53 7.94
N ILE A 5 -2.22 -14.63 6.96
CA ILE A 5 -1.21 -14.71 5.91
C ILE A 5 -0.05 -13.78 6.29
N LYS A 6 1.17 -14.31 6.36
CA LYS A 6 2.37 -13.50 6.57
C LYS A 6 2.77 -12.82 5.27
N LEU A 7 2.80 -11.49 5.28
CA LEU A 7 3.28 -10.71 4.15
C LEU A 7 4.79 -10.48 4.25
N PRO A 8 5.52 -10.52 3.12
CA PRO A 8 6.93 -10.16 3.11
C PRO A 8 7.11 -8.68 3.43
N LYS A 9 8.25 -8.32 4.03
CA LYS A 9 8.60 -6.92 4.30
C LYS A 9 8.75 -6.17 2.97
N PHE A 10 8.01 -5.07 2.83
CA PHE A 10 8.13 -4.16 1.70
C PHE A 10 8.98 -2.94 2.08
N LYS A 11 9.86 -2.50 1.16
CA LYS A 11 10.58 -1.23 1.24
C LYS A 11 10.06 -0.32 0.12
N PRO A 12 9.62 0.91 0.41
CA PRO A 12 9.05 1.81 -0.60
C PRO A 12 10.15 2.50 -1.43
N GLU A 13 10.93 1.71 -2.15
CA GLU A 13 11.99 2.16 -3.05
C GLU A 13 11.56 1.88 -4.51
N SER A 14 11.86 2.81 -5.41
CA SER A 14 11.51 2.70 -6.83
C SER A 14 12.32 3.69 -7.66
N ASP A 15 12.85 3.23 -8.80
CA ASP A 15 13.53 4.09 -9.78
C ASP A 15 12.57 4.98 -10.58
N LEU A 16 11.26 4.68 -10.53
CA LEU A 16 10.22 5.47 -11.19
C LEU A 16 10.03 6.82 -10.50
N LYS A 17 10.03 7.90 -11.29
CA LYS A 17 9.63 9.22 -10.82
C LYS A 17 8.12 9.29 -10.65
N PHE A 18 7.67 10.00 -9.62
CA PHE A 18 6.24 10.21 -9.37
C PHE A 18 5.50 10.78 -10.60
N SER A 19 6.09 11.73 -11.31
CA SER A 19 5.52 12.31 -12.53
C SER A 19 5.31 11.29 -13.66
N GLN A 20 6.19 10.28 -13.78
CA GLN A 20 6.03 9.21 -14.76
C GLN A 20 4.87 8.29 -14.38
N VAL A 21 4.70 8.00 -13.09
CA VAL A 21 3.60 7.18 -12.57
C VAL A 21 2.27 7.90 -12.80
N VAL A 22 2.15 9.16 -12.39
CA VAL A 22 0.93 9.97 -12.58
C VAL A 22 0.56 10.09 -14.06
N LYS A 23 1.54 10.32 -14.95
CA LYS A 23 1.30 10.39 -16.41
C LYS A 23 0.77 9.07 -16.99
N LYS A 24 1.24 7.93 -16.47
CA LYS A 24 0.84 6.59 -16.91
C LYS A 24 -0.45 6.09 -16.24
N LEU A 25 -0.89 6.73 -15.16
CA LEU A 25 -2.04 6.31 -14.39
C LEU A 25 -3.29 6.42 -15.27
N ARG A 26 -3.78 5.27 -15.72
CA ARG A 26 -4.98 5.12 -16.53
C ARG A 26 -5.95 4.23 -15.77
N TYR A 27 -7.23 4.56 -15.87
CA TYR A 27 -8.27 3.66 -15.39
C TYR A 27 -8.19 2.33 -16.16
N CYS A 28 -7.94 1.23 -15.46
CA CYS A 28 -7.86 -0.10 -16.06
C CYS A 28 -9.23 -0.78 -15.96
N ARG A 29 -9.87 -1.09 -17.09
CA ARG A 29 -11.14 -1.85 -17.14
C ARG A 29 -10.96 -3.33 -17.44
N ASN A 30 -9.77 -3.73 -17.90
CA ASN A 30 -9.49 -5.10 -18.28
C ASN A 30 -8.57 -5.73 -17.23
N VAL A 31 -9.15 -6.47 -16.29
CA VAL A 31 -8.43 -7.19 -15.24
C VAL A 31 -8.39 -8.65 -15.62
N SER A 32 -7.19 -9.23 -15.65
CA SER A 32 -7.03 -10.69 -15.76
C SER A 32 -7.17 -11.32 -14.38
N PRO A 33 -7.99 -12.37 -14.20
CA PRO A 33 -8.02 -13.15 -12.98
C PRO A 33 -6.78 -14.05 -12.92
N SER A 34 -5.62 -13.45 -12.68
CA SER A 34 -4.36 -14.14 -12.43
C SER A 34 -3.99 -14.04 -10.96
N GLU A 35 -3.27 -15.04 -10.46
CA GLU A 35 -2.67 -14.97 -9.14
C GLU A 35 -1.74 -13.77 -9.02
N ILE A 36 -1.71 -13.16 -7.83
CA ILE A 36 -0.76 -12.10 -7.47
C ILE A 36 0.21 -12.64 -6.43
N SER A 37 1.46 -12.21 -6.49
CA SER A 37 2.44 -12.62 -5.49
C SER A 37 2.17 -11.94 -4.14
N LEU A 38 2.57 -12.58 -3.03
CA LEU A 38 2.50 -11.95 -1.70
C LEU A 38 3.36 -10.68 -1.61
N HIS A 39 4.40 -10.56 -2.45
CA HIS A 39 5.22 -9.35 -2.54
C HIS A 39 4.44 -8.18 -3.15
N GLU A 40 3.71 -8.43 -4.25
CA GLU A 40 2.84 -7.43 -4.87
C GLU A 40 1.70 -7.04 -3.95
N LEU A 41 1.07 -8.02 -3.29
CA LEU A 41 0.04 -7.76 -2.30
C LEU A 41 0.56 -6.91 -1.13
N SER A 42 1.73 -7.25 -0.59
CA SER A 42 2.38 -6.47 0.48
C SER A 42 2.65 -5.02 0.06
N LYS A 43 3.15 -4.82 -1.17
CA LYS A 43 3.37 -3.50 -1.75
C LYS A 43 2.07 -2.70 -1.88
N VAL A 44 1.00 -3.30 -2.39
CA VAL A 44 -0.30 -2.64 -2.57
C VAL A 44 -0.91 -2.26 -1.22
N LEU A 45 -0.95 -3.18 -0.26
CA LEU A 45 -1.48 -2.91 1.08
C LEU A 45 -0.67 -1.84 1.80
N TYR A 46 0.66 -1.85 1.67
CA TYR A 46 1.50 -0.78 2.19
C TYR A 46 1.17 0.57 1.53
N ALA A 47 1.02 0.60 0.21
CA ALA A 47 0.70 1.85 -0.51
C ALA A 47 -0.66 2.44 -0.12
N ILE A 48 -1.64 1.59 0.24
CA ILE A 48 -2.99 2.03 0.63
C ILE A 48 -3.07 2.49 2.09
N GLN A 49 -2.48 1.73 3.03
CA GLN A 49 -2.63 2.03 4.46
C GLN A 49 -1.47 1.55 5.34
N GLY A 50 -0.30 1.28 4.74
CA GLY A 50 0.91 0.88 5.45
C GLY A 50 1.38 1.91 6.48
N VAL A 51 2.14 1.46 7.48
CA VAL A 51 2.78 2.37 8.44
C VAL A 51 4.04 2.97 7.80
N SER A 52 4.04 4.27 7.59
CA SER A 52 5.12 5.01 6.90
C SER A 52 6.12 5.66 7.86
N GLY A 53 5.77 5.76 9.14
CA GLY A 53 6.59 6.40 10.17
C GLY A 53 5.74 6.73 11.39
N GLY A 54 6.19 7.66 12.23
CA GLY A 54 5.42 8.13 13.38
C GLY A 54 6.29 8.47 14.59
N SER A 55 5.62 8.98 15.62
CA SER A 55 6.20 9.16 16.95
C SER A 55 5.81 8.00 17.87
N PHE A 56 6.34 7.98 19.09
CA PHE A 56 6.06 6.92 20.06
C PHE A 56 4.56 6.65 20.29
N TRP A 57 3.71 7.67 20.14
CA TRP A 57 2.28 7.60 20.43
C TRP A 57 1.39 7.50 19.19
N VAL A 58 1.91 7.81 18.00
CA VAL A 58 1.11 7.89 16.78
C VAL A 58 1.85 7.25 15.61
N LYS A 59 1.24 6.21 15.03
CA LYS A 59 1.71 5.61 13.76
C LYS A 59 1.13 6.39 12.59
N ALA A 60 2.01 7.01 11.81
CA ALA A 60 1.62 7.62 10.55
C ALA A 60 1.36 6.55 9.50
N ARG A 61 0.32 6.74 8.69
CA ARG A 61 0.03 5.87 7.54
C ARG A 61 0.57 6.49 6.25
N THR A 62 0.69 5.67 5.21
CA THR A 62 1.07 6.12 3.86
C THR A 62 0.06 7.10 3.26
N ILE A 63 -1.21 7.00 3.65
CA ILE A 63 -2.23 7.98 3.32
C ILE A 63 -2.48 8.95 4.49
N PRO A 64 -2.62 10.26 4.24
CA PRO A 64 -3.02 11.21 5.27
C PRO A 64 -4.49 11.00 5.65
N SER A 65 -4.83 11.33 6.90
CA SER A 65 -6.21 11.28 7.40
C SER A 65 -6.44 12.44 8.36
N ALA A 66 -7.63 13.05 8.30
CA ALA A 66 -7.99 14.16 9.18
C ALA A 66 -7.88 13.73 10.66
N GLY A 67 -7.10 14.49 11.44
CA GLY A 67 -6.83 14.18 12.84
C GLY A 67 -6.05 12.88 13.07
N ALA A 68 -5.42 12.30 12.04
CA ALA A 68 -4.75 10.99 12.10
C ALA A 68 -5.66 9.87 12.64
N THR A 69 -6.96 9.92 12.31
CA THR A 69 -7.98 8.98 12.80
C THR A 69 -8.01 7.67 12.02
N TYR A 70 -7.60 7.68 10.76
CA TYR A 70 -7.51 6.50 9.88
C TYR A 70 -8.77 5.60 9.90
N PRO A 71 -9.95 6.12 9.54
CA PRO A 71 -11.24 5.42 9.74
C PRO A 71 -11.52 4.29 8.74
N LEU A 72 -10.62 4.03 7.79
CA LEU A 72 -10.81 3.02 6.74
C LEU A 72 -10.01 1.77 7.07
N ASP A 73 -10.65 0.61 7.01
CA ASP A 73 -10.02 -0.70 7.17
C ASP A 73 -9.88 -1.44 5.83
N VAL A 74 -8.79 -2.18 5.68
CA VAL A 74 -8.42 -2.98 4.49
C VAL A 74 -7.93 -4.35 4.92
#